data_AF-A0A2S6T294-F1
#
_entry.id   AF-A0A2S6T294-F1
#
_cell.length_a   1.000
_cell.length_b   1.000
_cell.length_c   1.000
_cell.angle_alpha   90.00
_cell.angle_beta   90.00
_cell.angle_gamma   90.00
#
_symmetry.space_group_name_H-M   'P 1'
#
loop_
_entity.id
_entity.type
_entity.pdbx_description
1 polymer ?
#
loop_
_entity_poly.entity_id
_entity_poly.type
_entity_poly.pdbx_seq_one_letter_code
_entity_poly.pdbx_strand_id
1 'polypeptide(L)'
;MKKKLVYTLAGLVVILSFAYLGIGFYLAYTILRIDPTCGLHEGSLPNNWSTKVDHHEYSILAQSELRKNFPVENYHLEDWQEVYFPSRDQDIKISGWLFNYFPNRPVVVVVHGIFPNGKCKPESNLIASLLIKNEINALTIDLRNYGQSATVSEYEHLGLSEYADVLGAFDFLQKVGFKKNQIGLHGISLGGTSVIFAAEKEPAIQAVWLDSSLAEFKMILRDEIARYGMPHDFGPAVSFAGKILTGIDPTKLSPALALTSQQHYFFTHGDKDLRILKHHFDFLQQYASIHKIKADFWLAENSYHVDAMFKYPEEYSLRMKEFFESNLSK
;
A
#
# COMPACT_ATOMS: atom_id res chain seq x y z
N MET A 1 21.61 -39.71 37.97
CA MET A 1 20.75 -39.79 36.76
C MET A 1 19.83 -38.57 36.62
N LYS A 2 19.07 -38.17 37.65
CA LYS A 2 18.16 -37.00 37.60
C LYS A 2 18.83 -35.69 37.15
N LYS A 3 20.02 -35.34 37.68
CA LYS A 3 20.73 -34.10 37.28
C LYS A 3 21.14 -34.08 35.80
N LYS A 4 21.64 -35.20 35.26
CA LYS A 4 22.01 -35.31 33.83
C LYS A 4 20.79 -35.14 32.93
N LEU A 5 19.66 -35.77 33.27
CA LEU A 5 18.41 -35.62 32.52
C LEU A 5 17.90 -34.17 32.53
N VAL A 6 17.99 -33.48 33.68
CA VAL A 6 17.64 -32.06 33.80
C VAL A 6 18.52 -31.18 32.90
N TYR A 7 19.84 -31.40 32.89
CA TYR A 7 20.74 -30.64 32.01
C TYR A 7 20.49 -30.92 30.53
N THR A 8 20.19 -32.16 30.15
CA THR A 8 19.84 -32.51 28.76
C THR A 8 18.53 -31.86 28.32
N LEU A 9 17.49 -31.90 29.17
CA LEU A 9 16.22 -31.22 28.89
C LEU A 9 16.39 -29.70 28.79
N ALA A 10 17.14 -29.10 29.73
CA ALA A 10 17.45 -27.67 29.68
C ALA A 10 18.20 -27.28 28.41
N GLY A 11 19.21 -28.07 28.01
CA GLY A 11 19.94 -27.86 26.76
C GLY A 11 19.04 -27.95 25.52
N LEU A 12 18.12 -28.92 25.49
CA LEU A 12 17.15 -29.06 24.40
C LEU A 12 16.21 -27.85 24.32
N VAL A 13 15.69 -27.37 25.45
CA VAL A 13 14.83 -26.17 25.50
C VAL A 13 15.57 -24.95 24.97
N VAL A 14 16.85 -24.77 25.33
CA VAL A 14 17.68 -23.68 24.82
C VAL A 14 17.84 -23.77 23.31
N ILE A 15 18.20 -24.95 22.78
CA ILE A 15 18.36 -25.17 21.33
C ILE A 15 17.05 -24.89 20.58
N LEU A 16 15.93 -25.41 21.06
CA LEU A 16 14.61 -25.19 20.46
C LEU A 16 14.20 -23.72 20.48
N SER A 17 14.54 -22.99 21.55
CA SER A 17 14.28 -21.55 21.66
C SER A 17 15.10 -20.75 20.64
N PHE A 18 16.38 -21.08 20.46
CA PHE A 18 17.22 -20.47 19.43
C PHE A 18 16.73 -20.78 18.02
N ALA A 19 16.29 -22.02 17.75
CA ALA A 19 15.72 -22.38 16.46
C ALA A 19 14.41 -21.61 16.18
N TYR A 20 13.52 -21.52 17.17
CA TYR A 20 12.27 -20.77 17.08
C TYR A 20 12.49 -19.28 16.76
N LEU A 21 13.41 -18.64 17.49
CA LEU A 21 13.78 -17.25 17.24
C LEU A 21 14.49 -17.08 15.89
N GLY A 22 15.41 -17.98 15.54
CA GLY A 22 16.13 -17.93 14.26
C GLY A 22 15.20 -17.99 13.05
N ILE A 23 14.20 -18.88 13.10
CA ILE A 23 13.15 -18.95 12.07
C ILE A 23 12.31 -17.67 12.06
N GLY A 24 11.92 -17.14 13.23
CA GLY A 24 11.19 -15.88 13.32
C GLY A 24 11.94 -14.71 12.70
N PHE A 25 13.25 -14.62 12.94
CA PHE A 25 14.14 -13.62 12.32
C PHE A 25 14.25 -13.81 10.81
N TYR A 26 14.40 -15.04 10.32
CA TYR A 26 14.43 -15.31 8.88
C TYR A 26 13.14 -14.88 8.19
N LEU A 27 11.97 -15.21 8.76
CA LEU A 27 10.68 -14.81 8.22
C LEU A 27 10.51 -13.29 8.25
N ALA A 28 10.77 -12.64 9.39
CA ALA A 28 10.66 -11.18 9.52
C ALA A 28 11.59 -10.46 8.54
N TYR A 29 12.84 -10.92 8.42
CA TYR A 29 13.80 -10.39 7.44
C TYR A 29 13.28 -10.53 6.01
N THR A 30 12.74 -11.70 5.65
CA THR A 30 12.25 -11.94 4.29
C THR A 30 11.02 -11.11 3.95
N ILE A 31 10.11 -10.91 4.93
CA ILE A 31 8.88 -10.15 4.75
C ILE A 31 9.14 -8.63 4.71
N LEU A 32 10.04 -8.13 5.56
CA LEU A 32 10.21 -6.69 5.78
C LEU A 32 11.34 -6.08 4.96
N ARG A 33 12.26 -6.87 4.41
CA ARG A 33 13.36 -6.31 3.63
C ARG A 33 12.82 -5.58 2.40
N ILE A 34 13.29 -4.36 2.20
CA ILE A 34 12.91 -3.52 1.08
C ILE A 34 13.73 -3.91 -0.16
N ASP A 35 13.05 -4.03 -1.29
CA ASP A 35 13.66 -3.84 -2.60
C ASP A 35 13.32 -2.40 -3.03
N PRO A 36 14.30 -1.48 -3.06
CA PRO A 36 14.06 -0.06 -3.30
C PRO A 36 13.71 0.23 -4.76
N THR A 37 13.89 -0.75 -5.65
CA THR A 37 13.68 -0.58 -7.09
C THR A 37 12.22 -0.79 -7.47
N CYS A 38 11.91 -0.43 -8.71
CA CYS A 38 10.68 -0.79 -9.39
C CYS A 38 10.68 -2.24 -9.91
N GLY A 39 11.74 -3.01 -9.62
CA GLY A 39 11.96 -4.35 -10.16
C GLY A 39 12.12 -4.30 -11.67
N LEU A 40 11.39 -5.13 -12.39
CA LEU A 40 11.41 -5.17 -13.86
C LEU A 40 10.92 -3.87 -14.53
N HIS A 41 10.27 -2.98 -13.79
CA HIS A 41 9.76 -1.70 -14.29
C HIS A 41 10.72 -0.53 -14.03
N GLU A 42 11.94 -0.79 -13.57
CA GLU A 42 12.94 0.25 -13.33
C GLU A 42 13.16 1.12 -14.58
N GLY A 43 13.08 2.45 -14.40
CA GLY A 43 13.16 3.40 -15.51
C GLY A 43 11.87 3.60 -16.31
N SER A 44 10.78 2.92 -15.98
CA SER A 44 9.47 3.20 -16.59
C SER A 44 9.00 4.61 -16.25
N LEU A 45 8.37 5.26 -17.22
CA LEU A 45 7.83 6.61 -17.18
C LEU A 45 6.32 6.60 -17.48
N PRO A 46 5.59 7.69 -17.19
CA PRO A 46 4.16 7.79 -17.45
C PRO A 46 3.72 7.53 -18.89
N ASN A 47 4.62 7.69 -19.87
CA ASN A 47 4.35 7.45 -21.29
C ASN A 47 4.99 6.20 -21.89
N ASN A 48 5.59 5.31 -21.08
CA ASN A 48 6.20 4.09 -21.61
C ASN A 48 6.08 2.85 -20.73
N TRP A 49 5.44 2.94 -19.56
CA TRP A 49 5.19 1.80 -18.68
C TRP A 49 4.40 0.69 -19.41
N SER A 50 4.63 -0.56 -19.02
CA SER A 50 3.98 -1.72 -19.63
C SER A 50 3.71 -2.83 -18.64
N THR A 51 2.55 -3.46 -18.71
CA THR A 51 2.19 -4.66 -17.94
C THR A 51 2.71 -5.95 -18.58
N LYS A 52 3.33 -5.89 -19.76
CA LYS A 52 3.89 -7.07 -20.43
C LYS A 52 5.22 -7.50 -19.81
N VAL A 53 5.90 -6.61 -19.10
CA VAL A 53 7.27 -6.88 -18.63
C VAL A 53 7.27 -7.91 -17.50
N ASP A 54 6.29 -7.86 -16.60
CA ASP A 54 6.20 -8.69 -15.40
C ASP A 54 5.11 -9.79 -15.49
N HIS A 55 4.42 -9.93 -16.63
CA HIS A 55 3.33 -10.91 -16.76
C HIS A 55 3.75 -12.34 -16.39
N HIS A 56 5.02 -12.67 -16.61
CA HIS A 56 5.60 -13.99 -16.36
C HIS A 56 5.89 -14.28 -14.87
N GLU A 57 5.87 -13.25 -14.01
CA GLU A 57 6.01 -13.40 -12.56
C GLU A 57 4.73 -13.94 -11.90
N TYR A 58 3.59 -13.88 -12.60
CA TYR A 58 2.31 -14.37 -12.12
C TYR A 58 2.15 -15.87 -12.37
N SER A 59 2.10 -16.66 -11.30
CA SER A 59 1.86 -18.12 -11.39
C SER A 59 0.44 -18.47 -11.82
N ILE A 60 -0.52 -17.55 -11.67
CA ILE A 60 -1.91 -17.73 -12.06
C ILE A 60 -2.11 -17.26 -13.50
N LEU A 61 -2.50 -18.18 -14.38
CA LEU A 61 -2.66 -17.90 -15.82
C LEU A 61 -3.59 -16.71 -16.10
N ALA A 62 -4.70 -16.59 -15.38
CA ALA A 62 -5.64 -15.49 -15.56
C ALA A 62 -5.01 -14.11 -15.27
N GLN A 63 -4.13 -14.00 -14.27
CA GLN A 63 -3.42 -12.77 -13.95
C GLN A 63 -2.36 -12.46 -15.02
N SER A 64 -1.57 -13.47 -15.40
CA SER A 64 -0.57 -13.33 -16.47
C SER A 64 -1.21 -12.87 -17.79
N GLU A 65 -2.31 -13.49 -18.21
CA GLU A 65 -3.00 -13.10 -19.45
C GLU A 65 -3.67 -11.73 -19.34
N LEU A 66 -4.20 -11.35 -18.17
CA LEU A 66 -4.70 -9.99 -17.94
C LEU A 66 -3.59 -8.95 -18.18
N ARG A 67 -2.42 -9.15 -17.58
CA ARG A 67 -1.27 -8.24 -17.72
C ARG A 67 -0.72 -8.21 -19.14
N LYS A 68 -0.57 -9.37 -19.78
CA LYS A 68 -0.07 -9.48 -21.16
C LYS A 68 -0.95 -8.78 -22.20
N ASN A 69 -2.26 -8.81 -22.01
CA ASN A 69 -3.24 -8.32 -22.99
C ASN A 69 -3.80 -6.92 -22.65
N PHE A 70 -3.37 -6.29 -21.56
CA PHE A 70 -3.84 -4.97 -21.17
C PHE A 70 -3.33 -3.89 -22.16
N PRO A 71 -4.19 -3.01 -22.70
CA PRO A 71 -3.81 -2.02 -23.71
C PRO A 71 -3.22 -0.75 -23.07
N VAL A 72 -2.00 -0.85 -22.55
CA VAL A 72 -1.31 0.22 -21.78
C VAL A 72 -1.20 1.54 -22.54
N GLU A 73 -1.08 1.49 -23.86
CA GLU A 73 -0.88 2.63 -24.75
C GLU A 73 -2.08 3.60 -24.72
N ASN A 74 -3.27 3.11 -24.36
CA ASN A 74 -4.46 3.95 -24.17
C ASN A 74 -4.42 4.79 -22.89
N TYR A 75 -3.46 4.52 -22.00
CA TYR A 75 -3.37 5.10 -20.66
C TYR A 75 -2.07 5.87 -20.42
N HIS A 76 -1.21 5.99 -21.45
CA HIS A 76 0.01 6.79 -21.39
C HIS A 76 -0.29 8.28 -21.22
N LEU A 77 0.50 8.94 -20.37
CA LEU A 77 0.41 10.38 -20.10
C LEU A 77 1.70 11.05 -20.55
N GLU A 78 1.61 11.99 -21.49
CA GLU A 78 2.77 12.60 -22.14
C GLU A 78 3.42 13.75 -21.37
N ASP A 79 2.67 14.42 -20.48
CA ASP A 79 3.12 15.60 -19.77
C ASP A 79 3.09 15.38 -18.26
N TRP A 80 4.18 15.64 -17.55
CA TRP A 80 4.17 15.62 -16.08
C TRP A 80 5.27 16.52 -15.53
N GLN A 81 5.13 16.87 -14.26
CA GLN A 81 6.17 17.59 -13.54
C GLN A 81 6.84 16.64 -12.56
N GLU A 82 8.15 16.45 -12.72
CA GLU A 82 8.96 15.80 -11.68
C GLU A 82 9.10 16.76 -10.49
N VAL A 83 8.66 16.31 -9.33
CA VAL A 83 8.62 17.12 -8.11
C VAL A 83 9.36 16.45 -6.99
N TYR A 84 9.92 17.28 -6.11
CA TYR A 84 10.55 16.83 -4.87
C TYR A 84 10.11 17.70 -3.72
N PHE A 85 9.79 17.08 -2.59
CA PHE A 85 9.33 17.78 -1.40
C PHE A 85 9.73 17.03 -0.13
N PRO A 86 9.81 17.71 1.03
CA PRO A 86 10.12 17.05 2.29
C PRO A 86 8.91 16.22 2.77
N SER A 87 9.19 15.08 3.38
CA SER A 87 8.27 14.40 4.30
C SER A 87 7.96 15.31 5.51
N ARG A 88 6.93 14.97 6.30
CA ARG A 88 6.76 15.57 7.64
C ARG A 88 7.81 15.08 8.64
N ASP A 89 8.46 13.94 8.36
CA ASP A 89 9.65 13.52 9.10
C ASP A 89 10.90 14.30 8.63
N GLN A 90 11.82 14.55 9.56
CA GLN A 90 13.01 15.36 9.30
C GLN A 90 13.96 14.69 8.29
N ASP A 91 14.53 15.50 7.40
CA ASP A 91 15.59 15.11 6.46
C ASP A 91 15.23 14.00 5.45
N ILE A 92 13.93 13.74 5.24
CA ILE A 92 13.45 12.77 4.24
C ILE A 92 12.90 13.54 3.03
N LYS A 93 13.55 13.37 1.88
CA LYS A 93 13.13 13.94 0.60
C LYS A 93 12.30 12.92 -0.18
N ILE A 94 11.12 13.31 -0.63
CA ILE A 94 10.17 12.49 -1.38
C ILE A 94 10.15 12.94 -2.84
N SER A 95 10.13 11.97 -3.75
CA SER A 95 10.01 12.16 -5.20
C SER A 95 8.60 11.84 -5.67
N GLY A 96 8.11 12.59 -6.66
CA GLY A 96 6.82 12.30 -7.29
C GLY A 96 6.69 12.83 -8.71
N TRP A 97 5.60 12.41 -9.37
CA TRP A 97 5.15 12.97 -10.64
C TRP A 97 3.79 13.64 -10.45
N LEU A 98 3.77 14.95 -10.68
CA LEU A 98 2.57 15.77 -10.60
C LEU A 98 1.94 15.94 -11.99
N PHE A 99 0.70 15.49 -12.12
CA PHE A 99 -0.15 15.64 -13.30
C PHE A 99 -1.21 16.70 -12.99
N ASN A 100 -0.84 17.98 -13.15
CA ASN A 100 -1.70 19.13 -12.85
C ASN A 100 -2.25 19.76 -14.14
N TYR A 101 -3.17 19.05 -14.80
CA TYR A 101 -3.71 19.46 -16.09
C TYR A 101 -4.92 20.38 -15.96
N PHE A 102 -5.64 20.30 -14.83
CA PHE A 102 -6.95 20.91 -14.67
C PHE A 102 -6.93 21.91 -13.49
N PRO A 103 -6.75 23.21 -13.76
CA PRO A 103 -6.84 24.24 -12.73
C PRO A 103 -8.20 24.21 -12.01
N ASN A 104 -8.20 24.45 -10.69
CA ASN A 104 -9.43 24.43 -9.86
C ASN A 104 -10.19 23.09 -9.93
N ARG A 105 -9.45 21.99 -10.04
CA ARG A 105 -10.00 20.64 -9.89
C ARG A 105 -9.26 19.91 -8.77
N PRO A 106 -9.90 18.91 -8.13
CA PRO A 106 -9.25 18.12 -7.10
C PRO A 106 -7.96 17.47 -7.58
N VAL A 107 -7.10 17.12 -6.63
CA VAL A 107 -5.89 16.33 -6.85
C VAL A 107 -5.89 15.14 -5.91
N VAL A 108 -5.43 13.98 -6.39
CA VAL A 108 -5.33 12.76 -5.59
C VAL A 108 -3.87 12.33 -5.49
N VAL A 109 -3.39 12.11 -4.26
CA VAL A 109 -2.08 11.50 -4.02
C VAL A 109 -2.21 9.99 -4.14
N VAL A 110 -1.49 9.39 -5.09
CA VAL A 110 -1.48 7.95 -5.36
C VAL A 110 -0.26 7.34 -4.69
N VAL A 111 -0.52 6.42 -3.76
CA VAL A 111 0.48 5.81 -2.88
C VAL A 111 0.59 4.33 -3.17
N HIS A 112 1.78 3.92 -3.59
CA HIS A 112 2.07 2.56 -4.01
C HIS A 112 2.17 1.57 -2.84
N GLY A 113 2.22 0.27 -3.17
CA GLY A 113 2.36 -0.82 -2.21
C GLY A 113 3.81 -1.12 -1.81
N ILE A 114 4.10 -2.40 -1.56
CA ILE A 114 5.42 -2.89 -1.13
C ILE A 114 6.03 -3.81 -2.21
N PHE A 115 7.37 -3.82 -2.27
CA PHE A 115 8.26 -4.89 -2.78
C PHE A 115 8.02 -5.50 -4.18
N PRO A 116 9.01 -5.39 -5.08
CA PRO A 116 9.56 -4.10 -5.54
C PRO A 116 8.43 -3.17 -5.97
N ASN A 117 8.54 -1.86 -5.72
CA ASN A 117 7.44 -0.92 -5.95
C ASN A 117 7.92 0.52 -6.21
N GLY A 118 6.99 1.42 -6.54
CA GLY A 118 7.29 2.82 -6.83
C GLY A 118 6.24 3.49 -7.71
N LYS A 119 6.37 4.80 -7.93
CA LYS A 119 5.53 5.57 -8.85
C LYS A 119 5.64 5.12 -10.32
N CYS A 120 6.75 4.47 -10.66
CA CYS A 120 7.05 3.79 -11.92
C CYS A 120 6.17 2.57 -12.24
N LYS A 121 5.51 1.97 -11.25
CA LYS A 121 4.75 0.73 -11.45
C LYS A 121 3.50 0.95 -12.31
N PRO A 122 3.06 -0.07 -13.07
CA PRO A 122 1.84 0.00 -13.86
C PRO A 122 0.60 0.44 -13.07
N GLU A 123 0.46 -0.02 -11.82
CA GLU A 123 -0.67 0.32 -10.95
C GLU A 123 -0.76 1.83 -10.70
N SER A 124 0.35 2.44 -10.24
CA SER A 124 0.43 3.88 -9.96
C SER A 124 0.13 4.73 -11.20
N ASN A 125 0.69 4.34 -12.34
CA ASN A 125 0.49 5.05 -13.61
C ASN A 125 -0.93 4.89 -14.15
N LEU A 126 -1.52 3.70 -14.06
CA LEU A 126 -2.89 3.48 -14.47
C LEU A 126 -3.85 4.31 -13.63
N ILE A 127 -3.71 4.32 -12.30
CA ILE A 127 -4.57 5.16 -11.44
C ILE A 127 -4.44 6.64 -11.78
N ALA A 128 -3.22 7.15 -12.01
CA ALA A 128 -3.03 8.52 -12.47
C ALA A 128 -3.77 8.79 -13.78
N SER A 129 -3.67 7.88 -14.76
CA SER A 129 -4.36 7.99 -16.06
C SER A 129 -5.88 7.99 -15.92
N LEU A 130 -6.43 7.10 -15.10
CA LEU A 130 -7.88 7.02 -14.84
C LEU A 130 -8.39 8.28 -14.13
N LEU A 131 -7.64 8.87 -13.21
CA LEU A 131 -7.99 10.14 -12.58
C LEU A 131 -8.00 11.29 -13.60
N ILE A 132 -6.97 11.37 -14.44
CA ILE A 132 -6.84 12.40 -15.47
C ILE A 132 -7.97 12.30 -16.51
N LYS A 133 -8.37 11.09 -16.91
CA LYS A 133 -9.54 10.85 -17.79
C LYS A 133 -10.83 11.43 -17.22
N ASN A 134 -10.91 11.62 -15.89
CA ASN A 134 -12.06 12.20 -15.19
C ASN A 134 -11.85 13.64 -14.72
N GLU A 135 -10.87 14.35 -15.29
CA GLU A 135 -10.54 15.73 -14.94
C GLU A 135 -10.20 15.91 -13.45
N ILE A 136 -9.52 14.92 -12.87
CA ILE A 136 -8.97 14.95 -11.51
C ILE A 136 -7.45 14.87 -11.64
N ASN A 137 -6.75 15.84 -11.05
CA ASN A 137 -5.29 15.86 -11.06
C ASN A 137 -4.73 14.71 -10.22
N ALA A 138 -3.49 14.31 -10.48
CA ALA A 138 -2.85 13.24 -9.74
C ALA A 138 -1.43 13.61 -9.30
N LEU A 139 -1.02 13.10 -8.15
CA LEU A 139 0.38 13.10 -7.71
C LEU A 139 0.75 11.66 -7.33
N THR A 140 1.55 10.99 -8.15
CA THR A 140 2.14 9.71 -7.76
C THR A 140 3.44 9.99 -7.00
N ILE A 141 3.68 9.24 -5.92
CA ILE A 141 4.88 9.43 -5.08
C ILE A 141 5.64 8.13 -4.95
N ASP A 142 6.96 8.22 -4.84
CA ASP A 142 7.77 7.16 -4.24
C ASP A 142 7.76 7.36 -2.73
N LEU A 143 7.33 6.38 -1.95
CA LEU A 143 7.51 6.44 -0.50
C LEU A 143 9.01 6.44 -0.16
N ARG A 144 9.38 6.85 1.07
CA ARG A 144 10.76 6.70 1.54
C ARG A 144 11.27 5.28 1.28
N ASN A 145 12.57 5.15 1.03
CA ASN A 145 13.24 3.91 0.65
C ASN A 145 12.92 3.36 -0.76
N TYR A 146 12.02 3.96 -1.53
CA TYR A 146 11.71 3.52 -2.90
C TYR A 146 12.14 4.54 -3.95
N GLY A 147 12.48 4.04 -5.13
CA GLY A 147 12.75 4.81 -6.34
C GLY A 147 13.72 5.97 -6.10
N GLN A 148 13.25 7.19 -6.34
CA GLN A 148 14.06 8.41 -6.23
C GLN A 148 13.85 9.16 -4.89
N SER A 149 13.11 8.57 -3.95
CA SER A 149 12.97 9.11 -2.60
C SER A 149 14.17 8.75 -1.72
N ALA A 150 14.32 9.45 -0.61
CA ALA A 150 15.43 9.24 0.32
C ALA A 150 15.41 7.81 0.90
N THR A 151 16.57 7.16 0.92
CA THR A 151 16.79 5.89 1.59
C THR A 151 17.18 6.14 3.04
N VAL A 152 16.36 5.67 3.98
CA VAL A 152 16.55 5.84 5.43
C VAL A 152 16.59 4.51 6.20
N SER A 153 16.14 3.41 5.58
CA SER A 153 16.11 2.07 6.18
C SER A 153 16.20 0.99 5.09
N GLU A 154 16.68 -0.20 5.46
CA GLU A 154 16.62 -1.40 4.62
C GLU A 154 15.32 -2.21 4.85
N TYR A 155 14.50 -1.80 5.83
CA TYR A 155 13.31 -2.53 6.26
C TYR A 155 12.06 -1.65 6.21
N GLU A 156 10.96 -2.28 5.80
CA GLU A 156 9.64 -1.68 5.67
C GLU A 156 9.01 -1.46 7.04
N HIS A 157 8.43 -0.29 7.22
CA HIS A 157 7.76 0.10 8.46
C HIS A 157 6.23 -0.08 8.38
N LEU A 158 5.77 -0.66 7.28
CA LEU A 158 4.40 -1.11 7.04
C LEU A 158 3.38 0.05 7.03
N GLY A 159 3.81 1.26 6.69
CA GLY A 159 2.97 2.46 6.72
C GLY A 159 3.01 3.20 8.06
N LEU A 160 3.64 2.64 9.11
CA LEU A 160 3.72 3.26 10.43
C LEU A 160 4.68 4.44 10.51
N SER A 161 5.50 4.67 9.47
CA SER A 161 6.21 5.94 9.30
C SER A 161 5.94 6.61 7.95
N GLU A 162 5.63 5.83 6.92
CA GLU A 162 5.43 6.30 5.55
C GLU A 162 4.21 7.22 5.43
N TYR A 163 3.28 7.18 6.39
CA TYR A 163 2.18 8.16 6.46
C TYR A 163 2.70 9.61 6.52
N ALA A 164 3.88 9.86 7.10
CA ALA A 164 4.48 11.20 7.13
C ALA A 164 4.94 11.68 5.74
N ASP A 165 5.25 10.74 4.82
CA ASP A 165 5.59 11.05 3.42
C ASP A 165 4.34 11.49 2.66
N VAL A 166 3.23 10.78 2.88
CA VAL A 166 1.91 11.13 2.34
C VAL A 166 1.47 12.51 2.83
N LEU A 167 1.70 12.81 4.11
CA LEU A 167 1.42 14.13 4.67
C LEU A 167 2.37 15.22 4.15
N GLY A 168 3.62 14.87 3.82
CA GLY A 168 4.54 15.76 3.10
C GLY A 168 4.01 16.10 1.70
N ALA A 169 3.43 15.13 0.99
CA ALA A 169 2.77 15.35 -0.30
C ALA A 169 1.56 16.27 -0.16
N PHE A 170 0.74 16.07 0.88
CA PHE A 170 -0.39 16.95 1.21
C PHE A 170 0.07 18.40 1.49
N ASP A 171 1.18 18.60 2.20
CA ASP A 171 1.74 19.93 2.45
C ASP A 171 2.35 20.57 1.20
N PHE A 172 3.00 19.78 0.36
CA PHE A 172 3.52 20.22 -0.93
C PHE A 172 2.39 20.71 -1.85
N LEU A 173 1.32 19.93 -1.99
CA LEU A 173 0.17 20.29 -2.81
C LEU A 173 -0.47 21.61 -2.37
N GLN A 174 -0.53 21.88 -1.07
CA GLN A 174 -0.97 23.18 -0.56
C GLN A 174 -0.05 24.33 -0.98
N LYS A 175 1.27 24.12 -0.91
CA LYS A 175 2.25 25.15 -1.31
C LYS A 175 2.17 25.48 -2.80
N VAL A 176 1.79 24.52 -3.65
CA VAL A 176 1.63 24.73 -5.10
C VAL A 176 0.19 25.13 -5.49
N GLY A 177 -0.68 25.39 -4.52
CA GLY A 177 -1.95 26.10 -4.73
C GLY A 177 -3.23 25.30 -4.51
N PHE A 178 -3.16 24.01 -4.16
CA PHE A 178 -4.36 23.23 -3.86
C PHE A 178 -4.89 23.54 -2.45
N LYS A 179 -6.21 23.72 -2.32
CA LYS A 179 -6.83 23.82 -1.01
C LYS A 179 -6.88 22.44 -0.35
N LYS A 180 -6.83 22.40 0.99
CA LYS A 180 -6.89 21.15 1.77
C LYS A 180 -8.04 20.22 1.36
N ASN A 181 -9.23 20.79 1.16
CA ASN A 181 -10.46 20.07 0.76
C ASN A 181 -10.51 19.70 -0.74
N GLN A 182 -9.46 19.98 -1.51
CA GLN A 182 -9.29 19.53 -2.90
C GLN A 182 -8.34 18.33 -2.98
N ILE A 183 -7.72 17.92 -1.86
CA ILE A 183 -6.69 16.86 -1.86
C ILE A 183 -7.31 15.57 -1.31
N GLY A 184 -7.38 14.54 -2.16
CA GLY A 184 -7.76 13.17 -1.80
C GLY A 184 -6.55 12.24 -1.77
N LEU A 185 -6.74 11.04 -1.24
CA LEU A 185 -5.73 9.98 -1.22
C LEU A 185 -6.24 8.73 -1.93
N HIS A 186 -5.33 8.04 -2.63
CA HIS A 186 -5.51 6.69 -3.15
C HIS A 186 -4.35 5.82 -2.66
N GLY A 187 -4.65 4.71 -2.00
CA GLY A 187 -3.65 3.78 -1.48
C GLY A 187 -3.81 2.39 -2.10
N ILE A 188 -2.70 1.85 -2.61
CA ILE A 188 -2.62 0.53 -3.25
C ILE A 188 -1.92 -0.43 -2.28
N SER A 189 -2.57 -1.55 -1.95
CA SER A 189 -2.02 -2.59 -1.09
C SER A 189 -1.50 -2.01 0.24
N LEU A 190 -0.21 -2.13 0.54
CA LEU A 190 0.39 -1.52 1.75
C LEU A 190 0.25 0.01 1.77
N GLY A 191 0.23 0.69 0.62
CA GLY A 191 -0.02 2.13 0.52
C GLY A 191 -1.37 2.53 1.11
N GLY A 192 -2.35 1.62 1.11
CA GLY A 192 -3.63 1.75 1.81
C GLY A 192 -3.46 2.05 3.31
N THR A 193 -2.47 1.41 3.94
CA THR A 193 -2.17 1.66 5.35
C THR A 193 -1.59 3.06 5.57
N SER A 194 -0.63 3.46 4.74
CA SER A 194 -0.01 4.79 4.81
C SER A 194 -1.04 5.91 4.66
N VAL A 195 -1.99 5.78 3.71
CA VAL A 195 -3.02 6.80 3.50
C VAL A 195 -4.08 6.82 4.61
N ILE A 196 -4.43 5.68 5.20
CA ILE A 196 -5.35 5.63 6.35
C ILE A 196 -4.73 6.36 7.55
N PHE A 197 -3.48 6.04 7.89
CA PHE A 197 -2.80 6.72 9.01
C PHE A 197 -2.57 8.20 8.72
N ALA A 198 -2.28 8.58 7.48
CA ALA A 198 -2.17 9.99 7.11
C ALA A 198 -3.51 10.72 7.34
N ALA A 199 -4.63 10.13 6.91
CA ALA A 199 -5.96 10.69 7.11
C ALA A 199 -6.39 10.73 8.59
N GLU A 200 -5.97 9.76 9.40
CA GLU A 200 -6.17 9.79 10.86
C GLU A 200 -5.45 11.00 11.49
N LYS A 201 -4.24 11.33 11.03
CA LYS A 201 -3.44 12.46 11.57
C LYS A 201 -3.78 13.82 10.97
N GLU A 202 -4.34 13.87 9.76
CA GLU A 202 -4.78 15.09 9.09
C GLU A 202 -6.29 15.04 8.77
N PRO A 203 -7.13 15.49 9.72
CA PRO A 203 -8.58 15.68 9.55
C PRO A 203 -9.04 16.41 8.29
N ALA A 204 -8.18 17.25 7.70
CA ALA A 204 -8.53 18.02 6.52
C ALA A 204 -8.56 17.18 5.23
N ILE A 205 -7.98 15.97 5.25
CA ILE A 205 -8.15 14.97 4.19
C ILE A 205 -9.55 14.37 4.35
N GLN A 206 -10.37 14.47 3.32
CA GLN A 206 -11.79 14.08 3.39
C GLN A 206 -12.14 12.81 2.61
N ALA A 207 -11.35 12.45 1.59
CA ALA A 207 -11.64 11.34 0.70
C ALA A 207 -10.41 10.40 0.57
N VAL A 208 -10.60 9.12 0.91
CA VAL A 208 -9.56 8.09 0.86
C VAL A 208 -10.07 6.87 0.10
N TRP A 209 -9.47 6.60 -1.06
CA TRP A 209 -9.71 5.38 -1.84
C TRP A 209 -8.65 4.33 -1.53
N LEU A 210 -9.06 3.08 -1.39
CA LEU A 210 -8.21 1.97 -0.97
C LEU A 210 -8.41 0.79 -1.92
N ASP A 211 -7.31 0.21 -2.40
CA ASP A 211 -7.31 -0.98 -3.25
C ASP A 211 -6.52 -2.10 -2.58
N SER A 212 -7.16 -3.23 -2.28
CA SER A 212 -6.55 -4.40 -1.65
C SER A 212 -5.83 -4.10 -0.32
N SER A 213 -6.40 -3.22 0.52
CA SER A 213 -5.80 -2.85 1.82
C SER A 213 -5.90 -3.96 2.87
N LEU A 214 -4.89 -4.07 3.72
CA LEU A 214 -4.95 -4.90 4.93
C LEU A 214 -5.76 -4.21 6.04
N ALA A 215 -6.29 -5.01 6.97
CA ALA A 215 -7.14 -4.55 8.07
C ALA A 215 -6.41 -4.41 9.41
N GLU A 216 -5.64 -5.44 9.80
CA GLU A 216 -4.96 -5.52 11.10
C GLU A 216 -3.68 -6.35 11.04
N PHE A 217 -2.72 -6.02 11.91
CA PHE A 217 -1.41 -6.68 12.01
C PHE A 217 -1.53 -8.18 12.24
N LYS A 218 -2.37 -8.60 13.20
CA LYS A 218 -2.48 -10.01 13.58
C LYS A 218 -2.99 -10.87 12.41
N MET A 219 -3.89 -10.32 11.61
CA MET A 219 -4.42 -10.99 10.43
C MET A 219 -3.33 -11.13 9.37
N ILE A 220 -2.67 -10.04 8.98
CA ILE A 220 -1.66 -10.10 7.93
C ILE A 220 -0.44 -10.91 8.36
N LEU A 221 -0.03 -10.84 9.63
CA LEU A 221 1.06 -11.65 10.18
C LEU A 221 0.76 -13.14 10.07
N ARG A 222 -0.47 -13.55 10.40
CA ARG A 222 -0.90 -14.94 10.28
C ARG A 222 -0.87 -15.39 8.82
N ASP A 223 -1.38 -14.57 7.91
CA ASP A 223 -1.42 -14.86 6.47
C ASP A 223 -0.01 -14.99 5.88
N GLU A 224 0.91 -14.10 6.25
CA GLU A 224 2.30 -14.16 5.81
C GLU A 224 3.01 -15.41 6.33
N ILE A 225 2.89 -15.71 7.63
CA ILE A 225 3.50 -16.91 8.19
C ILE A 225 2.98 -18.17 7.50
N ALA A 226 1.66 -18.23 7.24
CA ALA A 226 1.06 -19.35 6.51
C ALA A 226 1.55 -19.43 5.05
N ARG A 227 1.79 -18.30 4.38
CA ARG A 227 2.33 -18.23 3.02
C ARG A 227 3.71 -18.85 2.91
N TYR A 228 4.53 -18.75 3.95
CA TYR A 228 5.83 -19.43 4.04
C TYR A 228 5.74 -20.88 4.55
N GLY A 229 4.53 -21.44 4.68
CA GLY A 229 4.31 -22.82 5.11
C GLY A 229 4.53 -23.07 6.61
N MET A 230 4.54 -21.99 7.41
CA MET A 230 4.84 -22.05 8.84
C MET A 230 3.54 -21.95 9.67
N PRO A 231 3.49 -22.55 10.88
CA PRO A 231 2.34 -22.42 11.76
C PRO A 231 2.30 -21.03 12.43
N HIS A 232 1.09 -20.55 12.71
CA HIS A 232 0.85 -19.25 13.34
C HIS A 232 1.52 -19.07 14.72
N ASP A 233 1.94 -20.15 15.38
CA ASP A 233 2.73 -20.14 16.61
C ASP A 233 4.07 -19.40 16.48
N PHE A 234 4.57 -19.18 15.24
CA PHE A 234 5.74 -18.33 14.98
C PHE A 234 5.45 -16.82 15.08
N GLY A 235 4.18 -16.41 15.18
CA GLY A 235 3.76 -15.01 15.26
C GLY A 235 4.54 -14.18 16.27
N PRO A 236 4.68 -14.61 17.54
CA PRO A 236 5.48 -13.90 18.54
C PRO A 236 6.95 -13.72 18.14
N ALA A 237 7.60 -14.75 17.60
CA ALA A 237 8.99 -14.64 17.15
C ALA A 237 9.16 -13.70 15.96
N VAL A 238 8.26 -13.78 14.98
CA VAL A 238 8.30 -12.90 13.80
C VAL A 238 8.02 -11.45 14.20
N SER A 239 7.03 -11.23 15.07
CA SER A 239 6.72 -9.89 15.60
C SER A 239 7.89 -9.30 16.39
N PHE A 240 8.50 -10.10 17.28
CA PHE A 240 9.68 -9.70 18.05
C PHE A 240 10.86 -9.36 17.13
N ALA A 241 11.16 -10.23 16.16
CA ALA A 241 12.23 -9.99 15.19
C ALA A 241 11.97 -8.74 14.34
N GLY A 242 10.73 -8.56 13.85
CA GLY A 242 10.33 -7.38 13.09
C GLY A 242 10.58 -6.10 13.88
N LYS A 243 10.22 -6.08 15.16
CA LYS A 243 10.49 -4.95 16.06
C LYS A 243 11.98 -4.65 16.23
N ILE A 244 12.84 -5.68 16.27
CA ILE A 244 14.29 -5.50 16.34
C ILE A 244 14.85 -4.95 15.01
N LEU A 245 14.35 -5.45 13.88
CA LEU A 245 14.82 -5.04 12.55
C LEU A 245 14.43 -3.61 12.19
N THR A 246 13.19 -3.21 12.47
CA THR A 246 12.65 -1.89 12.09
C THR A 246 12.76 -0.84 13.19
N GLY A 247 12.95 -1.26 14.45
CA GLY A 247 12.82 -0.38 15.61
C GLY A 247 11.38 0.05 15.91
N ILE A 248 10.40 -0.40 15.12
CA ILE A 248 8.98 -0.05 15.26
C ILE A 248 8.22 -1.19 15.90
N ASP A 249 7.24 -0.86 16.73
CA ASP A 249 6.32 -1.86 17.26
C ASP A 249 5.26 -2.22 16.21
N PRO A 250 5.35 -3.40 15.55
CA PRO A 250 4.47 -3.72 14.46
C PRO A 250 3.04 -3.99 14.94
N THR A 251 2.81 -4.18 16.25
CA THR A 251 1.46 -4.32 16.79
C THR A 251 0.64 -3.04 16.69
N LYS A 252 1.26 -1.90 16.36
CA LYS A 252 0.55 -0.65 16.05
C LYS A 252 -0.07 -0.64 14.65
N LEU A 253 0.26 -1.63 13.80
CA LEU A 253 -0.29 -1.76 12.46
C LEU A 253 -1.74 -2.25 12.49
N SER A 254 -2.69 -1.36 12.81
CA SER A 254 -4.12 -1.66 12.71
C SER A 254 -4.86 -0.56 11.95
N PRO A 255 -4.80 -0.56 10.60
CA PRO A 255 -5.51 0.42 9.78
C PRO A 255 -7.00 0.53 10.11
N ALA A 256 -7.69 -0.58 10.39
CA ALA A 256 -9.10 -0.56 10.76
C ALA A 256 -9.37 0.34 11.98
N LEU A 257 -8.49 0.30 12.98
CA LEU A 257 -8.62 1.11 14.21
C LEU A 257 -8.33 2.60 13.99
N ALA A 258 -7.64 2.95 12.90
CA ALA A 258 -7.33 4.33 12.53
C ALA A 258 -8.40 4.98 11.64
N LEU A 259 -9.41 4.22 11.18
CA LEU A 259 -10.54 4.78 10.45
C LEU A 259 -11.33 5.75 11.35
N THR A 260 -11.64 6.93 10.82
CA THR A 260 -12.41 7.95 11.54
C THR A 260 -13.73 8.27 10.84
N SER A 261 -14.67 8.92 11.54
CA SER A 261 -15.95 9.36 10.96
C SER A 261 -15.86 10.67 10.17
N GLN A 262 -14.68 11.31 10.14
CA GLN A 262 -14.47 12.57 9.42
C GLN A 262 -14.26 12.34 7.92
N GLN A 263 -13.56 11.25 7.58
CA GLN A 263 -13.33 10.86 6.19
C GLN A 263 -14.49 10.06 5.60
N HIS A 264 -14.55 10.11 4.27
CA HIS A 264 -15.24 9.15 3.44
C HIS A 264 -14.20 8.19 2.86
N TYR A 265 -14.48 6.89 2.97
CA TYR A 265 -13.61 5.83 2.48
C TYR A 265 -14.27 5.08 1.32
N PHE A 266 -13.46 4.62 0.38
CA PHE A 266 -13.91 3.67 -0.64
C PHE A 266 -12.96 2.48 -0.65
N PHE A 267 -13.47 1.29 -0.36
CA PHE A 267 -12.69 0.05 -0.34
C PHE A 267 -12.98 -0.76 -1.60
N THR A 268 -11.96 -0.99 -2.41
CA THR A 268 -11.96 -1.91 -3.55
C THR A 268 -11.12 -3.13 -3.21
N HIS A 269 -11.60 -4.33 -3.55
CA HIS A 269 -10.86 -5.57 -3.29
C HIS A 269 -11.24 -6.67 -4.28
N GLY A 270 -10.29 -7.53 -4.64
CA GLY A 270 -10.56 -8.69 -5.49
C GLY A 270 -11.06 -9.91 -4.70
N ASP A 271 -12.12 -10.57 -5.16
CA ASP A 271 -12.67 -11.78 -4.50
C ASP A 271 -11.74 -13.01 -4.56
N LYS A 272 -10.71 -12.99 -5.42
CA LYS A 272 -9.66 -14.02 -5.54
C LYS A 272 -8.31 -13.56 -5.00
N ASP A 273 -8.23 -12.44 -4.26
CA ASP A 273 -6.97 -11.95 -3.73
C ASP A 273 -6.26 -13.01 -2.85
N LEU A 274 -5.08 -13.44 -3.30
CA LEU A 274 -4.23 -14.42 -2.61
C LEU A 274 -3.09 -13.74 -1.84
N ARG A 275 -2.89 -12.42 -1.97
CA ARG A 275 -1.88 -11.63 -1.26
C ARG A 275 -2.47 -11.06 0.02
N ILE A 276 -3.57 -10.33 -0.10
CA ILE A 276 -4.36 -9.80 1.02
C ILE A 276 -5.71 -10.49 0.95
N LEU A 277 -5.87 -11.54 1.75
CA LEU A 277 -7.05 -12.41 1.65
C LEU A 277 -8.35 -11.63 1.88
N LYS A 278 -9.43 -12.06 1.23
CA LYS A 278 -10.77 -11.43 1.30
C LYS A 278 -11.26 -11.13 2.73
N HIS A 279 -10.83 -11.91 3.73
CA HIS A 279 -11.23 -11.68 5.12
C HIS A 279 -10.84 -10.30 5.67
N HIS A 280 -9.84 -9.62 5.10
CA HIS A 280 -9.47 -8.26 5.46
C HIS A 280 -10.53 -7.25 5.02
N PHE A 281 -11.03 -7.42 3.78
CA PHE A 281 -12.14 -6.63 3.26
C PHE A 281 -13.42 -6.84 4.07
N ASP A 282 -13.76 -8.10 4.37
CA ASP A 282 -14.94 -8.43 5.17
C ASP A 282 -14.84 -7.81 6.58
N PHE A 283 -13.64 -7.85 7.19
CA PHE A 283 -13.38 -7.22 8.48
C PHE A 283 -13.55 -5.69 8.40
N LEU A 284 -12.96 -5.03 7.41
CA LEU A 284 -13.07 -3.58 7.23
C LEU A 284 -14.53 -3.16 7.01
N GLN A 285 -15.30 -3.93 6.24
CA GLN A 285 -16.72 -3.71 6.03
C GLN A 285 -17.52 -3.83 7.33
N GLN A 286 -17.29 -4.90 8.09
CA GLN A 286 -17.95 -5.10 9.38
C GLN A 286 -17.58 -3.99 10.38
N TYR A 287 -16.29 -3.65 10.46
CA TYR A 287 -15.79 -2.60 11.35
C TYR A 287 -16.40 -1.24 11.01
N ALA A 288 -16.40 -0.86 9.73
CA ALA A 288 -16.99 0.39 9.28
C ALA A 288 -18.50 0.46 9.60
N SER A 289 -19.22 -0.64 9.41
CA SER A 289 -20.65 -0.73 9.74
C SER A 289 -20.91 -0.55 11.25
N ILE A 290 -20.20 -1.29 12.11
CA ILE A 290 -20.35 -1.23 13.57
C ILE A 290 -20.05 0.18 14.11
N HIS A 291 -18.99 0.80 13.58
CA HIS A 291 -18.52 2.11 14.03
C HIS A 291 -19.14 3.29 13.27
N LYS A 292 -20.10 3.03 12.36
CA LYS A 292 -20.78 4.04 11.54
C LYS A 292 -19.80 4.95 10.77
N ILE A 293 -18.72 4.35 10.27
CA ILE A 293 -17.75 5.01 9.40
C ILE A 293 -18.39 5.14 8.01
N LYS A 294 -18.21 6.30 7.36
CA LYS A 294 -18.71 6.54 6.01
C LYS A 294 -17.80 5.81 5.02
N ALA A 295 -18.23 4.65 4.56
CA ALA A 295 -17.44 3.82 3.67
C ALA A 295 -18.30 3.11 2.63
N ASP A 296 -17.85 3.16 1.38
CA ASP A 296 -18.37 2.37 0.28
C ASP A 296 -17.45 1.17 0.02
N PHE A 297 -18.03 0.07 -0.47
CA PHE A 297 -17.34 -1.21 -0.63
C PHE A 297 -17.64 -1.81 -2.00
N TRP A 298 -16.60 -2.16 -2.73
CA TRP A 298 -16.68 -2.86 -4.01
C TRP A 298 -15.77 -4.09 -4.00
N LEU A 299 -16.40 -5.27 -3.97
CA LEU A 299 -15.72 -6.54 -4.16
C LEU A 299 -15.74 -6.89 -5.65
N ALA A 300 -14.61 -6.73 -6.33
CA ALA A 300 -14.47 -6.99 -7.75
C ALA A 300 -14.43 -8.50 -8.01
N GLU A 301 -15.34 -8.97 -8.86
CA GLU A 301 -15.49 -10.40 -9.16
C GLU A 301 -14.32 -10.95 -9.98
N ASN A 302 -13.97 -12.20 -9.70
CA ASN A 302 -12.89 -12.95 -10.36
C ASN A 302 -11.58 -12.14 -10.46
N SER A 303 -11.25 -11.34 -9.44
CA SER A 303 -10.10 -10.43 -9.45
C SER A 303 -9.12 -10.81 -8.35
N TYR A 304 -7.84 -10.92 -8.67
CA TYR A 304 -6.79 -11.16 -7.68
C TYR A 304 -6.28 -9.82 -7.11
N HIS A 305 -5.15 -9.86 -6.40
CA HIS A 305 -4.56 -8.68 -5.79
C HIS A 305 -4.37 -7.54 -6.80
N VAL A 306 -4.91 -6.36 -6.50
CA VAL A 306 -4.84 -5.14 -7.32
C VAL A 306 -5.29 -5.29 -8.78
N ASP A 307 -5.99 -6.37 -9.14
CA ASP A 307 -6.40 -6.64 -10.52
C ASP A 307 -7.60 -5.82 -10.97
N ALA A 308 -8.41 -5.34 -10.02
CA ALA A 308 -9.67 -4.66 -10.33
C ALA A 308 -9.46 -3.47 -11.28
N MET A 309 -8.40 -2.68 -11.08
CA MET A 309 -8.07 -1.54 -11.94
C MET A 309 -7.73 -1.94 -13.38
N PHE A 310 -7.10 -3.08 -13.60
CA PHE A 310 -6.75 -3.56 -14.94
C PHE A 310 -7.90 -4.31 -15.60
N LYS A 311 -8.68 -5.03 -14.81
CA LYS A 311 -9.76 -5.88 -15.32
C LYS A 311 -11.03 -5.09 -15.62
N TYR A 312 -11.31 -4.06 -14.82
CA TYR A 312 -12.50 -3.23 -14.92
C TYR A 312 -12.15 -1.74 -15.00
N PRO A 313 -11.24 -1.29 -15.89
CA PRO A 313 -10.70 0.07 -15.86
C PRO A 313 -11.78 1.15 -16.01
N GLU A 314 -12.80 0.92 -16.85
CA GLU A 314 -13.89 1.88 -17.05
C GLU A 314 -14.81 1.97 -15.81
N GLU A 315 -15.15 0.85 -15.19
CA GLU A 315 -15.97 0.85 -13.96
C GLU A 315 -15.18 1.46 -12.79
N TYR A 316 -13.92 1.10 -12.65
CA TYR A 316 -13.01 1.64 -11.64
C TYR A 316 -12.89 3.16 -11.79
N SER A 317 -12.66 3.64 -13.01
CA SER A 317 -12.60 5.04 -13.40
C SER A 317 -13.87 5.81 -13.02
N LEU A 318 -15.05 5.27 -13.38
CA LEU A 318 -16.32 5.90 -13.07
C LEU A 318 -16.58 6.00 -11.55
N ARG A 319 -16.33 4.91 -10.82
CA ARG A 319 -16.50 4.90 -9.36
C ARG A 319 -15.53 5.87 -8.67
N MET A 320 -14.27 5.96 -9.12
CA MET A 320 -13.32 6.95 -8.61
C MET A 320 -13.80 8.38 -8.85
N LYS A 321 -14.30 8.67 -10.05
CA LYS A 321 -14.88 9.99 -10.36
C LYS A 321 -16.02 10.31 -9.40
N GLU A 322 -17.01 9.42 -9.30
CA GLU A 322 -18.18 9.62 -8.43
C GLU A 322 -17.77 9.84 -6.97
N PHE A 323 -16.83 9.04 -6.46
CA PHE A 323 -16.34 9.14 -5.10
C PHE A 323 -15.60 10.45 -4.85
N PHE A 324 -14.59 10.80 -5.65
CA PHE A 324 -13.79 11.99 -5.40
C PHE A 324 -14.55 13.28 -5.70
N GLU A 325 -15.39 13.34 -6.75
CA GLU A 325 -16.21 14.53 -7.03
C GLU A 325 -17.30 14.77 -5.97
N SER A 326 -17.78 13.73 -5.30
CA SER A 326 -18.78 13.86 -4.23
C SER A 326 -18.17 14.32 -2.90
N ASN A 327 -16.86 14.07 -2.69
CA ASN A 327 -16.21 14.24 -1.40
C ASN A 327 -15.07 15.28 -1.40
N LEU A 328 -14.68 15.82 -2.56
CA LEU A 328 -13.71 16.89 -2.70
C LEU A 328 -14.32 18.12 -3.37
N SER A 329 -13.83 19.30 -3.00
CA SER A 329 -14.29 20.55 -3.59
C SER A 329 -13.73 20.74 -5.00
N LYS A 330 -14.51 21.36 -5.87
CA LYS A 330 -14.04 21.87 -7.17
C LYS A 330 -13.36 23.22 -6.93
#